data_AF-A0A8S3B2J8-F1
#
_entry.id   AF-A0A8S3B2J8-F1
#
_cell.length_a   1.000
_cell.length_b   1.000
_cell.length_c   1.000
_cell.angle_alpha   90.00
_cell.angle_beta   90.00
_cell.angle_gamma   90.00
#
_symmetry.space_group_name_H-M   'P 1'
#
loop_
_entity.id
_entity.type
_entity.pdbx_description
1 polymer ?
#
loop_
_entity_poly.entity_id
_entity_poly.type
_entity_poly.pdbx_seq_one_letter_code
_entity_poly.pdbx_strand_id
1 'polypeptide(L)' 'MLSDAPGHDIYCLVGPIIDANKLPEILCAIQVCYEGELSKDVVARQLIHGQRGSGDLIPWTIAQTYQDYTFGKMSG' A
#
# COMPACT_ATOMS: atom_id res chain seq x y z
N MET A 1 -1.44 2.96 -10.91
CA MET A 1 -1.23 4.30 -10.29
C MET A 1 -2.35 4.55 -9.29
N LEU A 2 -2.35 5.69 -8.60
CA LEU A 2 -3.17 5.96 -7.39
C LEU A 2 -4.68 5.72 -7.57
N SER A 3 -5.21 5.90 -8.78
CA SER A 3 -6.60 5.61 -9.16
C SER A 3 -6.88 4.15 -9.53
N ASP A 4 -5.83 3.37 -9.84
CA ASP A 4 -5.95 2.09 -10.53
C ASP A 4 -5.88 0.90 -9.59
N ALA A 5 -5.35 1.08 -8.38
CA ALA A 5 -5.24 0.01 -7.39
C ALA A 5 -6.20 0.28 -6.21
N PRO A 6 -7.06 -0.70 -5.86
CA PRO A 6 -8.12 -0.53 -4.87
C PRO A 6 -7.60 -0.39 -3.43
N GLY A 7 -6.32 -0.67 -3.19
CA GLY A 7 -5.68 -0.56 -1.88
C GLY A 7 -5.11 0.83 -1.56
N HIS A 8 -5.41 1.87 -2.34
CA HIS A 8 -4.95 3.23 -2.06
C HIS A 8 -6.05 4.09 -1.45
N ASP A 9 -5.76 4.67 -0.28
CA ASP A 9 -6.58 5.68 0.37
C ASP A 9 -5.86 7.03 0.41
N ILE A 10 -6.63 8.12 0.32
CA ILE A 10 -6.15 9.48 0.53
C ILE A 10 -6.93 10.12 1.66
N TYR A 11 -6.21 10.65 2.65
CA TYR A 11 -6.76 11.44 3.73
C TYR A 11 -6.27 12.88 3.60
N CYS A 12 -7.21 13.84 3.66
CA CYS A 12 -6.88 15.26 3.60
C CYS A 12 -7.27 15.93 4.92
N LEU A 13 -6.29 16.53 5.59
CA LEU A 13 -6.54 17.49 6.66
C LEU A 13 -6.89 18.83 6.02
N VAL A 14 -8.12 19.28 6.25
CA VAL A 14 -8.62 20.54 5.72
C VAL A 14 -8.85 21.55 6.83
N GLY A 15 -8.74 22.83 6.49
CA GLY A 15 -9.14 23.92 7.38
C GLY A 15 -10.65 23.88 7.69
N PRO A 16 -11.12 24.63 8.70
CA PRO A 16 -12.54 24.71 9.03
C PRO A 16 -13.38 25.13 7.83
N ILE A 17 -14.50 24.44 7.60
CA ILE A 17 -15.42 24.77 6.51
C ILE A 17 -16.30 25.94 6.96
N ILE A 18 -15.94 27.16 6.53
CA ILE A 18 -16.66 28.40 6.87
C ILE A 18 -17.79 28.68 5.87
N ASP A 19 -17.60 28.28 4.61
CA ASP A 19 -18.56 28.44 3.51
C ASP A 19 -18.65 27.13 2.74
N ALA A 20 -19.83 26.48 2.78
CA ALA A 20 -20.06 25.20 2.13
C ALA A 20 -20.02 25.27 0.59
N ASN A 21 -20.11 26.46 0.01
CA ASN A 21 -20.01 26.67 -1.44
C ASN A 21 -18.56 26.88 -1.91
N LYS A 22 -17.59 26.92 -1.00
CA LYS A 22 -16.17 27.05 -1.32
C LYS A 22 -15.42 25.79 -0.93
N LEU A 23 -14.43 25.43 -1.75
CA LEU A 23 -13.53 24.34 -1.41
C LEU A 23 -12.70 24.74 -0.18
N PRO A 24 -12.60 23.88 0.85
CA PRO A 24 -11.77 24.16 1.99
C PRO A 24 -10.29 24.09 1.62
N GLU A 25 -9.46 24.85 2.34
CA GLU A 25 -8.01 24.80 2.18
C GLU A 25 -7.48 23.44 2.65
N ILE A 26 -6.66 22.80 1.83
CA ILE A 26 -5.99 21.55 2.17
C ILE A 26 -4.68 21.91 2.89
N LEU A 27 -4.60 21.57 4.17
CA LEU A 27 -3.42 21.83 5.01
C LEU A 27 -2.40 20.70 4.92
N CYS A 28 -2.86 19.46 4.75
CA CYS A 28 -2.02 18.28 4.59
C CYS A 28 -2.80 17.18 3.84
N ALA A 29 -2.11 16.39 3.03
CA ALA A 29 -2.64 15.18 2.41
C ALA A 29 -1.72 14.01 2.70
N ILE A 30 -2.30 12.87 3.06
CA ILE A 30 -1.59 11.61 3.33
C ILE A 30 -2.19 10.57 2.40
N GLN A 31 -1.33 9.88 1.65
CA GLN A 31 -1.70 8.70 0.89
C GLN A 31 -1.24 7.47 1.66
N VAL A 32 -2.15 6.52 1.82
CA VAL A 32 -1.88 5.20 2.42
C VAL A 32 -2.09 4.14 1.36
N CYS A 33 -1.28 3.09 1.42
CA CYS A 33 -1.39 1.93 0.53
C CYS A 33 -1.49 0.69 1.41
N TYR A 34 -2.57 -0.07 1.30
CA TYR A 34 -2.70 -1.36 1.95
C TYR A 34 -1.94 -2.41 1.14
N GLU A 35 -1.12 -3.19 1.81
CA GLU A 35 -0.27 -4.22 1.21
C GLU A 35 -0.42 -5.55 1.98
N GLY A 36 -0.16 -6.65 1.28
CA GLY A 36 -0.12 -7.98 1.90
C GLY A 36 -1.12 -8.97 1.30
N GLU A 37 -1.61 -9.88 2.14
CA GLU A 37 -2.44 -11.02 1.73
C GLU A 37 -1.82 -11.89 0.60
N LEU A 38 -0.49 -11.90 0.51
CA LEU A 38 0.21 -12.68 -0.50
C LEU A 38 0.09 -14.18 -0.19
N SER A 39 -0.31 -14.95 -1.20
CA SER A 39 -0.31 -16.41 -1.08
C SER A 39 1.12 -16.97 -1.01
N LYS A 40 1.33 -18.02 -0.21
CA LYS A 40 2.66 -18.68 -0.10
C LYS A 40 3.19 -19.13 -1.45
N ASP A 41 2.31 -19.64 -2.30
CA ASP A 41 2.68 -20.15 -3.62
C ASP A 41 3.20 -19.03 -4.53
N VAL A 42 2.57 -17.85 -4.49
CA VAL A 42 3.02 -16.67 -5.23
C VAL A 42 4.37 -16.20 -4.71
N VAL A 43 4.51 -16.08 -3.39
CA VAL A 43 5.76 -15.64 -2.75
C VAL A 43 6.91 -16.59 -3.09
N ALA A 44 6.71 -17.91 -2.90
CA ALA A 44 7.73 -18.91 -3.21
C ALA A 44 8.14 -18.91 -4.69
N ARG A 45 7.16 -18.84 -5.61
CA ARG A 45 7.47 -18.82 -7.06
C ARG A 45 8.25 -17.58 -7.47
N GLN A 46 7.89 -16.40 -6.98
CA GLN A 46 8.55 -15.15 -7.38
C GLN A 46 9.94 -14.98 -6.76
N LEU A 47 10.14 -15.41 -5.51
CA LEU A 47 11.46 -15.41 -4.89
C LEU A 47 12.48 -16.28 -5.64
N ILE A 48 12.06 -17.46 -6.11
CA ILE A 48 12.94 -18.36 -6.90
C ILE A 48 13.44 -17.66 -8.18
N HIS A 49 12.62 -16.81 -8.79
CA HIS A 49 12.95 -16.11 -10.03
C HIS A 49 13.57 -14.72 -9.78
N GLY A 50 13.75 -14.32 -8.52
CA GLY A 50 14.24 -12.98 -8.15
C GLY A 50 13.31 -11.85 -8.63
N GLN A 51 12.04 -12.15 -8.92
CA GLN A 51 11.07 -11.17 -9.40
C GLN A 51 10.32 -10.57 -8.21
N ARG A 52 10.00 -9.28 -8.32
CA ARG A 52 9.12 -8.56 -7.38
C ARG A 52 7.88 -8.11 -8.13
N GLY A 53 6.71 -8.26 -7.50
CA GLY A 53 5.50 -7.62 -7.98
C GLY A 53 5.63 -6.10 -8.02
N SER A 54 4.82 -5.42 -8.84
CA SER A 54 4.76 -3.95 -8.90
C SER A 54 4.04 -3.32 -7.69
N GLY A 55 3.34 -4.12 -6.90
CA GLY A 55 2.72 -3.75 -5.61
C GLY A 55 3.22 -4.67 -4.50
N ASP A 56 2.72 -4.48 -3.28
CA ASP A 56 3.11 -5.28 -2.10
C ASP A 56 4.63 -5.19 -1.80
N LEU A 57 5.21 -4.00 -1.96
CA LEU A 57 6.66 -3.81 -1.93
C LEU A 57 7.25 -4.12 -0.54
N ILE A 58 6.53 -3.79 0.53
CA ILE A 58 6.94 -4.05 1.91
C ILE A 58 7.01 -5.56 2.16
N PRO A 59 5.93 -6.34 1.98
CA PRO A 59 5.98 -7.78 2.22
C PRO A 59 6.95 -8.50 1.27
N TRP A 60 7.10 -8.06 0.01
CA TRP A 60 8.14 -8.60 -0.88
C TRP A 60 9.55 -8.37 -0.33
N THR A 61 9.82 -7.15 0.13
CA THR A 61 11.14 -6.76 0.63
C THR A 61 11.49 -7.52 1.90
N ILE A 62 10.55 -7.64 2.84
CA ILE A 62 10.76 -8.39 4.08
C ILE A 62 10.95 -9.88 3.78
N ALA A 63 10.07 -10.48 2.97
CA ALA A 63 10.18 -11.89 2.60
C ALA A 63 11.51 -12.21 1.91
N GLN A 64 12.01 -11.33 1.03
CA GLN A 64 13.30 -11.53 0.37
C GLN A 64 14.49 -11.32 1.29
N THR A 65 14.48 -10.27 2.11
CA THR A 65 15.63 -9.90 2.96
C THR A 65 15.83 -10.89 4.09
N TYR A 66 14.73 -11.38 4.68
CA TYR A 66 14.76 -12.22 5.88
C TYR A 66 14.38 -13.67 5.61
N GLN A 67 14.08 -14.02 4.35
CA GLN A 67 13.58 -15.35 3.97
C GLN A 67 12.32 -15.77 4.74
N ASP A 68 11.53 -14.79 5.19
CA ASP A 68 10.28 -15.01 5.93
C ASP A 68 9.08 -15.02 4.98
N TYR A 69 8.68 -16.22 4.58
CA TYR A 69 7.52 -16.45 3.71
C TYR A 69 6.17 -16.28 4.42
N THR A 70 6.15 -16.01 5.73
CA THR A 70 4.93 -15.82 6.51
C THR A 70 4.54 -14.36 6.61
N PHE A 71 5.50 -13.44 6.55
CA PHE A 71 5.24 -12.00 6.63
C PHE A 71 4.31 -11.51 5.50
N GLY A 72 4.51 -11.99 4.27
CA GLY A 72 3.66 -11.59 3.14
C GLY A 72 2.19 -11.96 3.27
N LYS A 73 1.84 -12.87 4.19
CA LYS A 73 0.43 -13.21 4.48
C LYS A 73 -0.28 -12.20 5.36
N MET A 74 0.49 -11.43 6.13
CA MET A 74 -0.08 -10.37 6.96
C MET A 74 -0.62 -9.29 6.03
N SER A 75 -1.62 -8.55 6.49
CA SER A 75 -2.19 -7.42 5.78
C SER A 75 -2.18 -6.19 6.66
N GLY A 76 -2.04 -5.02 6.05
CA GLY A 76 -2.00 -3.73 6.73
C GLY A 76 -1.86 -2.58 5.76
#